data_AF-A0A938UND3-F1
#
_entry.id   AF-A0A938UND3-F1
#
_cell.length_a   1.000
_cell.length_b   1.000
_cell.length_c   1.000
_cell.angle_alpha   90.00
_cell.angle_beta   90.00
_cell.angle_gamma   90.00
#
_symmetry.space_group_name_H-M   'P 1'
#
loop_
_entity.id
_entity.type
_entity.pdbx_description
1 polymer ?
#
loop_
_entity_poly.entity_id
_entity_poly.type
_entity_poly.pdbx_seq_one_letter_code
_entity_poly.pdbx_strand_id
1 'polypeptide(L)'
;MKRVLSLTFASAVATALIAAGCGTDSGSSGGGGGAADASSDSASAGATKDGAATDGAGGGKVDAVAGDATATTDAKTPCGGPCKADETCDTATDKCVAKPKVGCDPACKAGEYCDLAEKKCKTQTCKFPEKWGPTVQKVSMLKLPAGSVGCDLDGDGKPNNALSAALAAFLTQANGPLEKSVKDGTIVIAMESSNYKNDGTEFGLNMLIGDVEESNKTCDLVSATANCKYTVKPDSYDPKATTPACPPVISFPNMKNKDGQLSGGGPKQIFQFTLPITTFALTLKITQAQLQGEVAGTATWDNTKKGLICGALAKKDIEEAIDAVPDEQFASLGGKGVIKGMIGSMLKTDIDADGDGFKESASVAIQWESVKGQVTGLTPPKK
;
A
#
# COMPACT_ATOMS: atom_id res chain seq x y z
N MET A 1 38.07 -9.31 4.30
CA MET A 1 37.28 -10.57 4.34
C MET A 1 35.88 -10.28 3.80
N LYS A 2 35.63 -10.55 2.51
CA LYS A 2 34.33 -10.37 1.86
C LYS A 2 33.50 -11.63 2.10
N ARG A 3 32.36 -11.51 2.78
CA ARG A 3 31.33 -12.56 2.81
C ARG A 3 30.39 -12.32 1.63
N VAL A 4 30.46 -13.21 0.65
CA VAL A 4 29.48 -13.35 -0.43
C VAL A 4 28.26 -14.04 0.19
N LEU A 5 27.14 -13.33 0.30
CA LEU A 5 25.88 -13.92 0.72
C LEU A 5 25.18 -14.45 -0.54
N SER A 6 25.30 -15.76 -0.77
CA SER A 6 24.58 -16.47 -1.84
C SER A 6 23.14 -16.70 -1.35
N LEU A 7 22.15 -16.10 -2.02
CA LEU A 7 20.73 -16.34 -1.75
C LEU A 7 20.28 -17.53 -2.60
N THR A 8 20.14 -18.69 -1.96
CA THR A 8 19.55 -19.89 -2.58
C THR A 8 18.02 -19.82 -2.44
N PHE A 9 17.30 -19.83 -3.55
CA PHE A 9 15.85 -20.01 -3.57
C PHE A 9 15.53 -21.47 -3.22
N ALA A 10 14.91 -21.70 -2.06
CA ALA A 10 14.30 -22.98 -1.74
C ALA A 10 12.79 -22.89 -2.02
N SER A 11 12.31 -23.67 -2.99
CA SER A 11 10.89 -23.91 -3.24
C SER A 11 10.36 -24.87 -2.18
N ALA A 12 9.39 -24.44 -1.39
CA ALA A 12 8.66 -25.29 -0.45
C ALA A 12 7.22 -25.42 -0.93
N VAL A 13 6.90 -26.57 -1.51
CA VAL A 13 5.53 -27.03 -1.76
C VAL A 13 4.98 -27.54 -0.43
N ALA A 14 3.94 -26.90 0.10
CA ALA A 14 3.24 -27.36 1.29
C ALA A 14 1.98 -28.14 0.88
N THR A 15 1.98 -29.44 1.15
CA THR A 15 0.82 -30.32 1.06
C THR A 15 -0.07 -30.09 2.29
N ALA A 16 -1.33 -29.73 2.07
CA ALA A 16 -2.34 -29.62 3.13
C ALA A 16 -2.80 -31.01 3.57
N LEU A 17 -2.67 -31.31 4.87
CA LEU A 17 -3.31 -32.44 5.53
C LEU A 17 -4.54 -31.93 6.29
N ILE A 18 -5.70 -32.44 5.91
CA ILE A 18 -6.98 -32.26 6.61
C ILE A 18 -6.97 -33.20 7.82
N ALA A 19 -7.13 -32.66 9.02
CA ALA A 19 -7.45 -33.42 10.22
C ALA A 19 -8.77 -32.90 10.80
N ALA A 20 -9.81 -33.71 10.63
CA ALA A 20 -11.08 -33.57 11.33
C ALA A 20 -10.89 -33.99 12.80
N GLY A 21 -11.40 -33.17 13.72
CA GLY A 21 -11.43 -33.46 15.15
C GLY A 21 -12.79 -33.09 15.72
N CYS A 22 -13.58 -34.13 16.05
CA CYS A 22 -14.88 -34.05 16.69
C CYS A 22 -14.81 -33.42 18.09
N GLY A 23 -15.84 -32.66 18.45
CA GLY A 23 -16.14 -32.23 19.81
C GLY A 23 -17.64 -32.05 19.98
N THR A 24 -18.27 -33.08 20.53
CA THR A 24 -19.68 -33.19 20.92
C THR A 24 -20.05 -32.15 21.97
N ASP A 25 -21.22 -31.50 21.85
CA ASP A 25 -22.12 -31.43 23.00
C ASP A 25 -23.59 -31.19 22.65
N SER A 26 -24.42 -31.51 23.62
CA SER A 26 -25.73 -32.16 23.54
C SER A 26 -26.87 -31.23 23.98
N GLY A 27 -28.08 -31.36 23.41
CA GLY A 27 -29.22 -30.55 23.89
C GLY A 27 -30.55 -30.56 23.13
N SER A 28 -31.11 -31.76 22.90
CA SER A 28 -32.53 -32.17 22.80
C SER A 28 -33.73 -31.19 22.58
N SER A 29 -34.69 -31.75 21.82
CA SER A 29 -36.16 -31.51 21.72
C SER A 29 -36.64 -30.50 20.65
N GLY A 30 -37.54 -30.83 19.73
CA GLY A 30 -38.21 -32.09 19.37
C GLY A 30 -39.23 -31.84 18.23
N GLY A 31 -39.65 -32.91 17.55
CA GLY A 31 -41.02 -33.03 17.01
C GLY A 31 -41.23 -33.02 15.48
N GLY A 32 -41.35 -34.24 14.90
CA GLY A 32 -42.24 -34.62 13.79
C GLY A 32 -41.86 -34.14 12.37
N GLY A 33 -41.93 -34.92 11.29
CA GLY A 33 -42.41 -36.28 11.02
C GLY A 33 -42.64 -36.42 9.50
N GLY A 34 -42.42 -37.62 8.93
CA GLY A 34 -42.83 -38.04 7.57
C GLY A 34 -41.76 -37.81 6.48
N ALA A 35 -40.96 -38.79 6.04
CA ALA A 35 -41.24 -40.04 5.31
C ALA A 35 -41.27 -39.89 3.77
N ALA A 36 -40.28 -40.51 3.11
CA ALA A 36 -40.30 -41.24 1.81
C ALA A 36 -38.87 -41.12 1.19
N ASP A 37 -37.97 -42.10 1.24
CA ASP A 37 -37.94 -43.47 0.69
C ASP A 37 -37.31 -43.54 -0.73
N ALA A 38 -36.64 -44.67 -0.98
CA ALA A 38 -35.86 -45.16 -2.14
C ALA A 38 -34.38 -44.69 -2.25
N SER A 39 -33.36 -45.56 -2.04
CA SER A 39 -32.96 -46.78 -2.81
C SER A 39 -32.33 -46.38 -4.17
N SER A 40 -31.16 -46.84 -4.63
CA SER A 40 -30.47 -48.13 -4.49
C SER A 40 -28.99 -48.03 -4.92
N ASP A 41 -28.15 -48.84 -4.27
CA ASP A 41 -27.06 -49.69 -4.79
C ASP A 41 -26.37 -49.40 -6.14
N SER A 42 -25.04 -49.43 -6.11
CA SER A 42 -24.26 -50.42 -6.89
C SER A 42 -22.81 -50.51 -6.40
N ALA A 43 -22.47 -51.66 -5.83
CA ALA A 43 -21.10 -52.13 -5.66
C ALA A 43 -20.55 -52.70 -6.98
N SER A 44 -19.22 -52.71 -7.17
CA SER A 44 -18.49 -53.92 -7.62
C SER A 44 -16.98 -53.66 -7.70
N ALA A 45 -16.24 -54.63 -7.17
CA ALA A 45 -14.79 -54.75 -7.15
C ALA A 45 -14.23 -55.29 -8.48
N GLY A 46 -12.93 -55.06 -8.72
CA GLY A 46 -12.16 -55.73 -9.77
C GLY A 46 -10.66 -55.58 -9.56
N ALA A 47 -9.98 -56.70 -9.41
CA ALA A 47 -8.64 -56.85 -8.87
C ALA A 47 -7.52 -56.99 -9.91
N THR A 48 -6.29 -56.70 -9.45
CA THR A 48 -4.96 -57.28 -9.78
C THR A 48 -4.42 -57.32 -11.23
N LYS A 49 -3.18 -56.85 -11.39
CA LYS A 49 -2.07 -57.72 -11.85
C LYS A 49 -0.68 -57.16 -11.54
N ASP A 50 0.15 -58.04 -10.99
CA ASP A 50 1.58 -57.94 -10.74
C ASP A 50 2.41 -57.76 -12.02
N GLY A 51 3.59 -57.15 -11.88
CA GLY A 51 4.67 -57.15 -12.87
C GLY A 51 5.98 -56.71 -12.24
N ALA A 52 6.86 -57.68 -12.00
CA ALA A 52 8.15 -57.52 -11.32
C ALA A 52 9.31 -57.13 -12.25
N ALA A 53 10.30 -56.47 -11.64
CA ALA A 53 11.76 -56.49 -11.85
C ALA A 53 12.37 -56.12 -13.21
N THR A 54 13.35 -55.20 -13.19
CA THR A 54 14.78 -55.55 -13.40
C THR A 54 15.69 -54.40 -12.97
N ASP A 55 16.82 -54.79 -12.38
CA ASP A 55 17.96 -53.98 -11.96
C ASP A 55 18.69 -53.34 -13.14
N GLY A 56 19.37 -52.22 -12.90
CA GLY A 56 20.23 -51.57 -13.90
C GLY A 56 21.12 -50.49 -13.31
N ALA A 57 22.17 -50.91 -12.61
CA ALA A 57 23.29 -50.05 -12.23
C ALA A 57 24.05 -49.58 -13.48
N GLY A 58 24.30 -48.29 -13.60
CA GLY A 58 25.10 -47.70 -14.67
C GLY A 58 25.74 -46.40 -14.22
N GLY A 59 26.92 -46.49 -13.63
CA GLY A 59 27.76 -45.34 -13.31
C GLY A 59 28.38 -44.76 -14.58
N GLY A 60 28.18 -43.45 -14.81
CA GLY A 60 28.87 -42.67 -15.83
C GLY A 60 29.59 -41.49 -15.18
N LYS A 61 30.92 -41.58 -15.11
CA LYS A 61 31.79 -40.42 -14.87
C LYS A 61 31.61 -39.43 -16.03
N VAL A 62 31.32 -38.18 -15.72
CA VAL A 62 31.43 -37.06 -16.67
C VAL A 62 32.67 -36.28 -16.30
N ASP A 63 33.59 -36.24 -17.27
CA ASP A 63 34.87 -35.57 -17.20
C ASP A 63 34.72 -34.05 -17.09
N ALA A 64 35.56 -33.48 -16.24
CA ALA A 64 35.71 -32.04 -16.07
C ALA A 64 36.36 -31.44 -17.33
N VAL A 65 35.59 -30.65 -18.08
CA VAL A 65 36.12 -29.80 -19.15
C VAL A 65 36.60 -28.48 -18.53
N ALA A 66 37.87 -28.18 -18.79
CA ALA A 66 38.62 -27.03 -18.35
C ALA A 66 37.99 -25.70 -18.81
N GLY A 67 38.17 -24.69 -17.95
CA GLY A 67 37.56 -23.38 -18.06
C GLY A 67 38.01 -22.57 -19.26
N ASP A 68 37.01 -21.94 -19.90
CA ASP A 68 37.19 -20.87 -20.86
C ASP A 68 37.30 -19.53 -20.10
N ALA A 69 38.39 -18.82 -20.35
CA ALA A 69 38.71 -17.55 -19.71
C ALA A 69 37.80 -16.45 -20.28
N THR A 70 36.68 -16.23 -19.62
CA THR A 70 35.81 -15.08 -19.88
C THR A 70 36.57 -13.79 -19.53
N ALA A 71 36.97 -13.05 -20.57
CA ALA A 71 37.43 -11.69 -20.45
C ALA A 71 36.37 -10.87 -19.72
N THR A 72 36.68 -10.46 -18.49
CA THR A 72 35.92 -9.46 -17.77
C THR A 72 36.12 -8.14 -18.50
N THR A 73 35.20 -7.81 -19.40
CA THR A 73 35.07 -6.42 -19.85
C THR A 73 34.71 -5.63 -18.61
N ASP A 74 35.69 -4.90 -18.06
CA ASP A 74 35.48 -3.93 -17.00
C ASP A 74 34.32 -3.03 -17.43
N ALA A 75 33.17 -3.24 -16.79
CA ALA A 75 31.99 -2.42 -17.02
C ALA A 75 32.36 -1.00 -16.62
N LYS A 76 32.70 -0.19 -17.63
CA LYS A 76 33.02 1.23 -17.48
C LYS A 76 31.89 1.84 -16.66
N THR A 77 32.22 2.29 -15.46
CA THR A 77 31.22 2.85 -14.55
C THR A 77 30.64 4.08 -15.26
N PRO A 78 29.32 4.14 -15.48
CA PRO A 78 28.70 5.31 -16.09
C PRO A 78 29.12 6.57 -15.32
N CYS A 79 29.49 7.62 -16.06
CA CYS A 79 29.96 8.94 -15.64
C CYS A 79 31.43 9.09 -15.21
N GLY A 80 32.30 8.10 -15.43
CA GLY A 80 33.75 8.25 -15.26
C GLY A 80 34.22 8.56 -13.82
N GLY A 81 33.32 8.45 -12.84
CA GLY A 81 33.56 8.74 -11.42
C GLY A 81 32.25 9.02 -10.65
N PRO A 82 32.31 9.12 -9.31
CA PRO A 82 31.14 9.48 -8.51
C PRO A 82 30.76 10.96 -8.73
N CYS A 83 29.48 11.20 -9.03
CA CYS A 83 28.94 12.56 -9.12
C CYS A 83 28.92 13.26 -7.76
N LYS A 84 28.87 14.60 -7.76
CA LYS A 84 28.72 15.37 -6.52
C LYS A 84 27.37 15.08 -5.85
N ALA A 85 27.26 15.46 -4.57
CA ALA A 85 26.04 15.19 -3.78
C ALA A 85 24.75 15.79 -4.39
N ASP A 86 24.87 16.87 -5.15
CA ASP A 86 23.80 17.59 -5.85
C ASP A 86 23.68 17.22 -7.34
N GLU A 87 24.43 16.22 -7.81
CA GLU A 87 24.44 15.73 -9.18
C GLU A 87 23.97 14.26 -9.25
N THR A 88 23.41 13.85 -10.39
CA THR A 88 23.10 12.46 -10.74
C THR A 88 23.80 12.10 -12.06
N CYS A 89 24.11 10.82 -12.26
CA CYS A 89 24.72 10.37 -13.50
C CYS A 89 23.65 10.28 -14.59
N ASP A 90 23.73 11.14 -15.60
CA ASP A 90 22.95 11.01 -16.82
C ASP A 90 23.60 9.91 -17.68
N THR A 91 22.97 8.74 -17.67
CA THR A 91 23.46 7.56 -18.39
C THR A 91 23.39 7.69 -19.91
N ALA A 92 22.58 8.62 -20.45
CA ALA A 92 22.52 8.86 -21.88
C ALA A 92 23.71 9.69 -22.37
N THR A 93 24.21 10.62 -21.54
CA THR A 93 25.33 11.51 -21.90
C THR A 93 26.66 11.13 -21.27
N ASP A 94 26.69 10.11 -20.40
CA ASP A 94 27.87 9.69 -19.61
C ASP A 94 28.44 10.87 -18.78
N LYS A 95 27.57 11.76 -18.28
CA LYS A 95 27.94 12.98 -17.53
C LYS A 95 27.15 13.12 -16.23
N CYS A 96 27.81 13.66 -15.21
CA CYS A 96 27.11 14.14 -14.03
C CYS A 96 26.30 15.39 -14.38
N VAL A 97 24.99 15.33 -14.18
CA VAL A 97 24.06 16.45 -14.35
C VAL A 97 23.50 16.85 -13.00
N ALA A 98 23.17 18.13 -12.80
CA ALA A 98 22.52 18.56 -11.58
C ALA A 98 21.24 17.74 -11.34
N LYS A 99 21.03 17.25 -10.10
CA LYS A 99 19.77 16.61 -9.73
C LYS A 99 18.64 17.60 -10.03
N PRO A 100 17.51 17.15 -10.62
CA PRO A 100 16.34 17.99 -10.77
C PRO A 100 15.99 18.56 -9.40
N LYS A 101 16.06 19.89 -9.24
CA LYS A 101 15.62 20.55 -8.01
C LYS A 101 14.10 20.42 -7.95
N VAL A 102 13.62 19.44 -7.20
CA VAL A 102 12.20 19.31 -6.88
C VAL A 102 11.90 20.33 -5.80
N GLY A 103 11.18 21.39 -6.16
CA GLY A 103 10.85 22.50 -5.26
C GLY A 103 11.40 23.85 -5.70
N CYS A 104 11.36 24.80 -4.78
CA CYS A 104 11.78 26.16 -4.98
C CYS A 104 13.25 26.28 -4.58
N ASP A 105 14.02 27.01 -5.38
CA ASP A 105 15.43 27.30 -5.12
C ASP A 105 15.64 28.83 -5.17
N PRO A 106 16.01 29.47 -4.05
CA PRO A 106 16.30 28.86 -2.74
C PRO A 106 15.05 28.26 -2.07
N ALA A 107 15.29 27.39 -1.08
CA ALA A 107 14.22 26.85 -0.23
C ALA A 107 13.41 27.99 0.41
N CYS A 108 12.10 27.78 0.52
CA CYS A 108 11.19 28.81 1.02
C CYS A 108 11.44 29.16 2.49
N LYS A 109 11.21 30.42 2.84
CA LYS A 109 11.38 30.89 4.22
C LYS A 109 10.26 30.33 5.10
N ALA A 110 10.43 30.40 6.42
CA ALA A 110 9.37 30.02 7.35
C ALA A 110 8.10 30.85 7.09
N GLY A 111 6.94 30.18 7.00
CA GLY A 111 5.66 30.80 6.63
C GLY A 111 5.44 30.96 5.13
N GLU A 112 6.38 30.50 4.30
CA GLU A 112 6.19 30.36 2.85
C GLU A 112 6.11 28.87 2.48
N TYR A 113 5.38 28.56 1.41
CA TYR A 113 5.36 27.24 0.78
C TYR A 113 5.86 27.38 -0.66
N CYS A 114 6.43 26.30 -1.20
CA CYS A 114 6.80 26.29 -2.62
C CYS A 114 5.57 25.98 -3.47
N ASP A 115 5.14 26.96 -4.27
CA ASP A 115 4.17 26.70 -5.33
C ASP A 115 4.89 25.99 -6.49
N LEU A 116 4.77 24.66 -6.56
CA LEU A 116 5.47 23.85 -7.56
C LEU A 116 5.09 24.20 -9.00
N ALA A 117 3.87 24.70 -9.24
CA ALA A 117 3.43 25.12 -10.57
C ALA A 117 4.16 26.38 -11.03
N GLU A 118 4.40 27.32 -10.11
CA GLU A 118 5.09 28.58 -10.40
C GLU A 118 6.59 28.54 -10.11
N LYS A 119 7.07 27.49 -9.43
CA LYS A 119 8.41 27.35 -8.87
C LYS A 119 8.81 28.58 -8.03
N LYS A 120 7.86 29.13 -7.28
CA LYS A 120 8.03 30.32 -6.44
C LYS A 120 7.56 30.07 -5.02
N CYS A 121 8.28 30.63 -4.06
CA CYS A 121 7.83 30.68 -2.69
C CYS A 121 6.66 31.66 -2.55
N LYS A 122 5.57 31.20 -1.95
CA LYS A 122 4.38 32.01 -1.66
C LYS A 122 4.12 32.03 -0.18
N THR A 123 3.67 33.17 0.32
CA THR A 123 3.27 33.30 1.72
C THR A 123 2.01 32.46 1.97
N GLN A 124 2.04 31.69 3.05
CA GLN A 124 0.89 30.96 3.54
C GLN A 124 -0.22 31.94 3.96
N THR A 125 -1.44 31.74 3.45
CA THR A 125 -2.58 32.65 3.75
C THR A 125 -3.44 32.20 4.92
N CYS A 126 -3.32 30.94 5.31
CA CYS A 126 -4.06 30.30 6.38
C CYS A 126 -3.14 29.94 7.56
N LYS A 127 -3.70 29.66 8.74
CA LYS A 127 -2.93 29.17 9.89
C LYS A 127 -3.06 27.65 10.01
N PHE A 128 -1.95 26.97 10.24
CA PHE A 128 -2.01 25.55 10.64
C PHE A 128 -2.65 25.42 12.03
N PRO A 129 -3.31 24.30 12.32
CA PRO A 129 -3.88 24.06 13.64
C PRO A 129 -2.79 23.98 14.72
N GLU A 130 -3.03 24.64 15.84
CA GLU A 130 -2.18 24.58 17.04
C GLU A 130 -2.68 23.54 18.06
N LYS A 131 -3.91 23.05 17.86
CA LYS A 131 -4.56 22.04 18.69
C LYS A 131 -4.99 20.89 17.81
N TRP A 132 -4.80 19.69 18.34
CA TRP A 132 -5.14 18.43 17.68
C TRP A 132 -6.41 17.86 18.31
N GLY A 133 -7.15 17.09 17.53
CA GLY A 133 -8.37 16.42 17.96
C GLY A 133 -8.14 15.54 19.19
N PRO A 134 -9.17 15.34 20.02
CA PRO A 134 -9.06 14.55 21.25
C PRO A 134 -8.79 13.06 20.97
N THR A 135 -8.96 12.62 19.73
CA THR A 135 -8.83 11.23 19.30
C THR A 135 -8.05 11.19 18.01
N VAL A 136 -6.81 10.71 18.14
CA VAL A 136 -5.88 10.47 17.04
C VAL A 136 -5.54 8.99 17.00
N GLN A 137 -5.66 8.42 15.82
CA GLN A 137 -5.18 7.10 15.48
C GLN A 137 -3.96 7.22 14.57
N LYS A 138 -3.09 6.21 14.55
CA LYS A 138 -1.98 6.08 13.62
C LYS A 138 -2.14 4.78 12.85
N VAL A 139 -1.99 4.84 11.53
CA VAL A 139 -2.01 3.66 10.68
C VAL A 139 -0.84 2.73 11.02
N SER A 140 -1.14 1.55 11.57
CA SER A 140 -0.16 0.54 12.02
C SER A 140 0.15 -0.50 10.95
N MET A 141 -0.70 -0.63 9.94
CA MET A 141 -0.47 -1.51 8.79
C MET A 141 -1.07 -0.87 7.54
N LEU A 142 -0.37 -1.01 6.42
CA LEU A 142 -0.86 -0.75 5.08
C LEU A 142 -0.42 -1.91 4.19
N LYS A 143 -1.33 -2.42 3.37
CA LYS A 143 -1.02 -3.41 2.36
C LYS A 143 -2.02 -3.36 1.21
N LEU A 144 -1.56 -3.75 0.03
CA LEU A 144 -2.41 -4.04 -1.10
C LEU A 144 -2.99 -5.46 -0.91
N PRO A 145 -4.30 -5.62 -0.71
CA PRO A 145 -4.90 -6.92 -0.49
C PRO A 145 -5.02 -7.69 -1.82
N ALA A 146 -5.45 -8.95 -1.77
CA ALA A 146 -5.74 -9.71 -2.99
C ALA A 146 -6.92 -9.11 -3.78
N GLY A 147 -7.03 -9.43 -5.07
CA GLY A 147 -8.06 -8.86 -5.96
C GLY A 147 -9.52 -9.17 -5.58
N SER A 148 -9.76 -10.14 -4.69
CA SER A 148 -11.10 -10.46 -4.17
C SER A 148 -11.51 -9.61 -2.96
N VAL A 149 -10.62 -8.76 -2.45
CA VAL A 149 -10.86 -7.89 -1.31
C VAL A 149 -10.87 -6.45 -1.82
N GLY A 150 -12.01 -5.78 -1.67
CA GLY A 150 -12.22 -4.40 -2.12
C GLY A 150 -13.56 -3.84 -1.68
N CYS A 151 -14.01 -2.79 -2.36
CA CYS A 151 -15.33 -2.20 -2.16
C CYS A 151 -16.14 -2.31 -3.44
N ASP A 152 -17.46 -2.36 -3.31
CA ASP A 152 -18.39 -2.27 -4.42
C ASP A 152 -18.58 -0.80 -4.81
N LEU A 153 -17.79 -0.35 -5.78
CA LEU A 153 -17.76 1.01 -6.30
C LEU A 153 -18.73 1.21 -7.46
N ASP A 154 -19.11 0.16 -8.19
CA ASP A 154 -20.04 0.22 -9.32
C ASP A 154 -21.46 -0.28 -9.00
N GLY A 155 -21.70 -0.74 -7.78
CA GLY A 155 -23.02 -1.12 -7.26
C GLY A 155 -23.51 -2.49 -7.73
N ASP A 156 -22.61 -3.36 -8.18
CA ASP A 156 -22.95 -4.71 -8.68
C ASP A 156 -23.04 -5.78 -7.56
N GLY A 157 -22.82 -5.37 -6.32
CA GLY A 157 -22.82 -6.22 -5.14
C GLY A 157 -21.53 -7.03 -4.94
N LYS A 158 -20.48 -6.79 -5.72
CA LYS A 158 -19.19 -7.50 -5.62
C LYS A 158 -18.06 -6.52 -5.30
N PRO A 159 -17.07 -6.95 -4.50
CA PRO A 159 -15.87 -6.14 -4.29
C PRO A 159 -15.10 -5.92 -5.61
N ASN A 160 -14.79 -4.68 -5.94
CA ASN A 160 -13.89 -4.32 -7.04
C ASN A 160 -12.47 -4.04 -6.49
N ASN A 161 -11.45 -4.65 -7.10
CA ASN A 161 -10.03 -4.36 -6.86
C ASN A 161 -9.16 -4.78 -8.05
N ALA A 162 -9.40 -4.15 -9.20
CA ALA A 162 -8.72 -4.42 -10.45
C ALA A 162 -7.20 -4.18 -10.37
N LEU A 163 -6.75 -3.20 -9.56
CA LEU A 163 -5.33 -2.93 -9.37
C LEU A 163 -4.59 -4.15 -8.79
N SER A 164 -5.12 -4.75 -7.73
CA SER A 164 -4.48 -5.93 -7.12
C SER A 164 -4.48 -7.15 -8.03
N ALA A 165 -5.50 -7.31 -8.88
CA ALA A 165 -5.51 -8.38 -9.88
C ALA A 165 -4.40 -8.17 -10.93
N ALA A 166 -4.24 -6.93 -11.41
CA ALA A 166 -3.19 -6.55 -12.36
C ALA A 166 -1.78 -6.69 -11.76
N LEU A 167 -1.63 -6.37 -10.47
CA LEU A 167 -0.36 -6.38 -9.77
C LEU A 167 -0.12 -7.66 -8.96
N ALA A 168 -0.91 -8.73 -9.16
CA ALA A 168 -0.85 -9.92 -8.31
C ALA A 168 0.58 -10.48 -8.15
N ALA A 169 1.35 -10.51 -9.24
CA ALA A 169 2.76 -10.94 -9.25
C ALA A 169 3.72 -9.98 -8.51
N PHE A 170 3.34 -8.70 -8.39
CA PHE A 170 4.09 -7.65 -7.71
C PHE A 170 3.64 -7.38 -6.27
N LEU A 171 2.48 -7.89 -5.84
CA LEU A 171 1.94 -7.62 -4.50
C LEU A 171 2.94 -8.01 -3.41
N THR A 172 3.65 -9.12 -3.56
CA THR A 172 4.68 -9.55 -2.60
C THR A 172 5.87 -8.58 -2.56
N GLN A 173 6.25 -8.02 -3.71
CA GLN A 173 7.33 -7.03 -3.83
C GLN A 173 6.92 -5.64 -3.34
N ALA A 174 5.62 -5.29 -3.40
CA ALA A 174 5.10 -4.00 -2.94
C ALA A 174 4.78 -4.01 -1.44
N ASN A 175 4.16 -5.08 -0.93
CA ASN A 175 3.72 -5.16 0.47
C ASN A 175 4.89 -5.22 1.44
N GLY A 176 5.97 -5.94 1.13
CA GLY A 176 7.15 -6.00 2.02
C GLY A 176 7.74 -4.62 2.35
N PRO A 177 8.13 -3.82 1.34
CA PRO A 177 8.59 -2.44 1.53
C PRO A 177 7.55 -1.52 2.17
N LEU A 178 6.26 -1.66 1.83
CA LEU A 178 5.20 -0.84 2.40
C LEU A 178 4.99 -1.12 3.90
N GLU A 179 4.86 -2.40 4.29
CA GLU A 179 4.74 -2.82 5.68
C GLU A 179 5.97 -2.40 6.49
N LYS A 180 7.18 -2.60 5.93
CA LYS A 180 8.43 -2.14 6.54
C LYS A 180 8.42 -0.62 6.73
N SER A 181 7.93 0.14 5.74
CA SER A 181 7.86 1.60 5.82
C SER A 181 6.92 2.10 6.92
N VAL A 182 5.78 1.43 7.11
CA VAL A 182 4.85 1.73 8.21
C VAL A 182 5.45 1.36 9.58
N LYS A 183 6.16 0.23 9.66
CA LYS A 183 6.81 -0.27 10.87
C LYS A 183 8.00 0.59 11.30
N ASP A 184 8.80 1.05 10.34
CA ASP A 184 9.98 1.89 10.57
C ASP A 184 9.61 3.37 10.72
N GLY A 185 8.34 3.73 10.50
CA GLY A 185 7.86 5.10 10.62
C GLY A 185 8.33 6.02 9.50
N THR A 186 8.74 5.47 8.36
CA THR A 186 8.99 6.27 7.14
C THR A 186 7.68 6.69 6.48
N ILE A 187 6.62 5.89 6.67
CA ILE A 187 5.23 6.28 6.42
C ILE A 187 4.52 6.42 7.77
N VAL A 188 4.12 7.64 8.08
CA VAL A 188 3.27 7.95 9.22
C VAL A 188 2.01 8.63 8.68
N ILE A 189 0.87 7.98 8.90
CA ILE A 189 -0.44 8.55 8.63
C ILE A 189 -1.20 8.61 9.95
N ALA A 190 -1.46 9.82 10.43
CA ALA A 190 -2.29 10.08 11.60
C ALA A 190 -3.73 10.35 11.15
N MET A 191 -4.69 9.66 11.75
CA MET A 191 -6.11 9.82 11.49
C MET A 191 -6.72 10.58 12.66
N GLU A 192 -7.13 11.82 12.42
CA GLU A 192 -7.68 12.72 13.41
C GLU A 192 -9.19 12.86 13.21
N SER A 193 -9.96 12.56 14.24
CA SER A 193 -11.43 12.69 14.19
C SER A 193 -11.93 13.94 14.90
N SER A 194 -12.94 14.57 14.31
CA SER A 194 -13.68 15.68 14.90
C SER A 194 -14.99 15.17 15.49
N ASN A 195 -15.02 14.96 16.81
CA ASN A 195 -16.21 14.49 17.54
C ASN A 195 -16.66 13.07 17.17
N TYR A 196 -15.74 12.10 17.18
CA TYR A 196 -16.06 10.69 17.00
C TYR A 196 -17.23 10.23 17.89
N LYS A 197 -18.16 9.47 17.29
CA LYS A 197 -19.29 8.81 17.96
C LYS A 197 -19.54 7.44 17.33
N ASN A 198 -20.04 6.50 18.14
CA ASN A 198 -20.36 5.13 17.73
C ASN A 198 -21.89 4.89 17.61
N ASP A 199 -22.67 5.97 17.38
CA ASP A 199 -24.14 5.93 17.28
C ASP A 199 -24.64 6.10 15.83
N GLY A 200 -23.73 6.08 14.85
CA GLY A 200 -24.00 6.33 13.44
C GLY A 200 -24.07 7.82 13.04
N THR A 201 -23.89 8.75 13.99
CA THR A 201 -23.79 10.19 13.67
C THR A 201 -22.55 10.46 12.82
N GLU A 202 -22.70 11.34 11.83
CA GLU A 202 -21.59 11.77 10.98
C GLU A 202 -20.55 12.59 11.77
N PHE A 203 -19.28 12.35 11.45
CA PHE A 203 -18.14 13.10 11.95
C PHE A 203 -17.09 13.28 10.85
N GLY A 204 -16.24 14.30 10.99
CA GLY A 204 -15.14 14.53 10.07
C GLY A 204 -13.89 13.77 10.49
N LEU A 205 -13.18 13.18 9.52
CA LEU A 205 -11.91 12.49 9.70
C LEU A 205 -10.86 13.08 8.77
N ASN A 206 -9.73 13.50 9.33
CA ASN A 206 -8.58 13.99 8.58
C ASN A 206 -7.50 12.92 8.56
N MET A 207 -6.86 12.69 7.42
CA MET A 207 -5.67 11.84 7.34
C MET A 207 -4.46 12.73 7.08
N LEU A 208 -3.56 12.77 8.05
CA LEU A 208 -2.43 13.69 8.12
C LEU A 208 -1.14 12.91 7.96
N ILE A 209 -0.27 13.35 7.06
CA ILE A 209 1.04 12.75 6.84
C ILE A 209 2.04 13.34 7.85
N GLY A 210 2.83 12.48 8.48
CA GLY A 210 3.71 12.89 9.57
C GLY A 210 5.10 12.31 9.52
N ASP A 211 5.79 12.49 10.64
CA ASP A 211 7.02 11.81 11.02
C ASP A 211 6.91 11.36 12.49
N VAL A 212 7.65 10.31 12.86
CA VAL A 212 7.82 9.92 14.26
C VAL A 212 8.60 11.02 14.98
N GLU A 213 8.14 11.43 16.16
CA GLU A 213 8.88 12.41 16.95
C GLU A 213 10.27 11.85 17.33
N GLU A 214 11.31 12.67 17.24
CA GLU A 214 12.71 12.25 17.51
C GLU A 214 12.86 11.59 18.90
N SER A 215 12.16 12.14 19.89
CA SER A 215 12.12 11.64 21.28
C SER A 215 11.49 10.24 21.40
N ASN A 216 10.85 9.74 20.34
CA ASN A 216 10.01 8.55 20.35
C ASN A 216 10.40 7.52 19.27
N LYS A 217 11.63 7.61 18.72
CA LYS A 217 12.14 6.67 17.70
C LYS A 217 12.19 5.20 18.12
N THR A 218 12.22 4.92 19.42
CA THR A 218 12.23 3.54 19.95
C THR A 218 10.83 3.00 20.24
N CYS A 219 9.78 3.77 19.97
CA CYS A 219 8.40 3.34 20.20
C CYS A 219 8.01 2.21 19.24
N ASP A 220 7.28 1.22 19.75
CA ASP A 220 6.71 0.18 18.90
C ASP A 220 5.52 0.74 18.11
N LEU A 221 5.77 1.16 16.88
CA LEU A 221 4.81 1.86 16.01
C LEU A 221 3.64 0.98 15.53
N VAL A 222 3.66 -0.32 15.82
CA VAL A 222 2.59 -1.26 15.44
C VAL A 222 1.85 -1.84 16.64
N SER A 223 2.31 -1.56 17.86
CA SER A 223 1.64 -2.02 19.08
C SER A 223 0.38 -1.21 19.38
N ALA A 224 -0.72 -1.90 19.66
CA ALA A 224 -1.98 -1.28 20.07
C ALA A 224 -1.92 -0.60 21.45
N THR A 225 -0.92 -0.93 22.27
CA THR A 225 -0.76 -0.38 23.63
C THR A 225 0.27 0.74 23.70
N ALA A 226 1.06 0.93 22.65
CA ALA A 226 2.07 1.99 22.60
C ALA A 226 1.41 3.34 22.31
N ASN A 227 1.62 4.34 23.19
CA ASN A 227 1.15 5.70 22.95
C ASN A 227 2.25 6.54 22.29
N CYS A 228 2.56 6.22 21.05
CA CYS A 228 3.61 6.88 20.30
C CYS A 228 3.24 8.33 19.94
N LYS A 229 4.24 9.21 19.97
CA LYS A 229 4.16 10.63 19.59
C LYS A 229 4.63 10.86 18.17
N TYR A 230 3.90 11.70 17.46
CA TYR A 230 4.11 12.01 16.05
C TYR A 230 4.02 13.51 15.81
N THR A 231 4.68 13.97 14.76
CA THR A 231 4.52 15.33 14.22
C THR A 231 3.87 15.27 12.84
N VAL A 232 3.12 16.29 12.46
CA VAL A 232 2.44 16.37 11.16
C VAL A 232 3.20 17.28 10.21
N LYS A 233 3.45 16.81 8.98
CA LYS A 233 4.09 17.60 7.95
C LYS A 233 3.16 18.72 7.48
N PRO A 234 3.66 19.96 7.32
CA PRO A 234 2.88 21.08 6.78
C PRO A 234 2.16 20.75 5.46
N ASP A 235 2.77 19.93 4.60
CA ASP A 235 2.19 19.50 3.31
C ASP A 235 0.93 18.62 3.44
N SER A 236 0.56 18.23 4.67
CA SER A 236 -0.74 17.59 4.95
C SER A 236 -1.92 18.55 4.90
N TYR A 237 -1.65 19.85 4.77
CA TYR A 237 -2.62 20.93 4.71
C TYR A 237 -2.47 21.71 3.42
N ASP A 238 -3.57 22.24 2.89
CA ASP A 238 -3.54 23.14 1.75
C ASP A 238 -3.16 24.57 2.21
N PRO A 239 -1.94 25.04 1.92
CA PRO A 239 -1.50 26.37 2.34
C PRO A 239 -2.10 27.48 1.46
N LYS A 240 -2.75 27.13 0.34
CA LYS A 240 -3.36 28.07 -0.62
C LYS A 240 -4.79 28.44 -0.22
N ALA A 241 -5.35 27.78 0.78
CA ALA A 241 -6.71 28.03 1.21
C ALA A 241 -6.89 29.46 1.73
N THR A 242 -8.02 30.07 1.37
CA THR A 242 -8.39 31.43 1.80
C THR A 242 -9.09 31.45 3.15
N THR A 243 -9.16 30.31 3.84
CA THR A 243 -9.77 30.16 5.16
C THR A 243 -8.79 30.55 6.27
N PRO A 244 -9.28 30.97 7.46
CA PRO A 244 -8.41 31.28 8.58
C PRO A 244 -7.52 30.12 9.03
N ALA A 245 -8.02 28.88 8.93
CA ALA A 245 -7.29 27.65 9.19
C ALA A 245 -7.04 26.89 7.89
N CYS A 246 -5.84 26.33 7.72
CA CYS A 246 -5.53 25.54 6.53
C CYS A 246 -6.31 24.22 6.58
N PRO A 247 -7.11 23.88 5.56
CA PRO A 247 -7.82 22.62 5.52
C PRO A 247 -6.83 21.48 5.24
N PRO A 248 -7.05 20.28 5.80
CA PRO A 248 -6.25 19.11 5.47
C PRO A 248 -6.46 18.69 4.01
N VAL A 249 -5.40 18.22 3.36
CA VAL A 249 -5.42 17.76 1.96
C VAL A 249 -6.26 16.50 1.80
N ILE A 250 -6.29 15.63 2.83
CA ILE A 250 -7.08 14.40 2.85
C ILE A 250 -8.08 14.51 4.00
N SER A 251 -9.36 14.61 3.65
CA SER A 251 -10.46 14.72 4.62
C SER A 251 -11.68 13.92 4.17
N PHE A 252 -12.34 13.29 5.14
CA PHE A 252 -13.58 12.55 4.99
C PHE A 252 -14.62 13.19 5.94
N PRO A 253 -15.41 14.17 5.47
CA PRO A 253 -16.34 14.94 6.30
C PRO A 253 -17.57 14.15 6.78
N ASN A 254 -17.82 12.97 6.21
CA ASN A 254 -19.05 12.18 6.39
C ASN A 254 -18.77 10.77 6.94
N MET A 255 -17.77 10.62 7.81
CA MET A 255 -17.50 9.34 8.46
C MET A 255 -18.60 9.00 9.45
N LYS A 256 -18.96 7.73 9.54
CA LYS A 256 -19.92 7.17 10.50
C LYS A 256 -19.26 5.98 11.17
N ASN A 257 -19.51 5.82 12.46
CA ASN A 257 -19.31 4.54 13.12
C ASN A 257 -20.63 4.11 13.75
N LYS A 258 -21.14 2.95 13.34
CA LYS A 258 -22.36 2.36 13.89
C LYS A 258 -22.06 0.93 14.29
N ASP A 259 -22.25 0.62 15.57
CA ASP A 259 -22.04 -0.73 16.11
C ASP A 259 -20.62 -1.27 15.82
N GLY A 260 -19.61 -0.38 15.85
CA GLY A 260 -18.21 -0.72 15.56
C GLY A 260 -17.87 -0.80 14.06
N GLN A 261 -18.81 -0.53 13.16
CA GLN A 261 -18.56 -0.46 11.72
C GLN A 261 -18.30 0.99 11.28
N LEU A 262 -17.02 1.29 11.02
CA LEU A 262 -16.59 2.56 10.46
C LEU A 262 -16.82 2.55 8.94
N SER A 263 -17.43 3.60 8.42
CA SER A 263 -17.65 3.79 6.97
C SER A 263 -17.76 5.28 6.62
N GLY A 264 -17.39 5.67 5.40
CA GLY A 264 -17.56 7.03 4.90
C GLY A 264 -16.79 7.31 3.62
N GLY A 265 -16.79 8.57 3.19
CA GLY A 265 -16.22 8.99 1.91
C GLY A 265 -17.22 9.03 0.77
N GLY A 266 -16.76 8.82 -0.47
CA GLY A 266 -17.61 8.78 -1.67
C GLY A 266 -17.06 9.59 -2.86
N PRO A 267 -17.90 9.88 -3.87
CA PRO A 267 -17.46 10.35 -5.20
C PRO A 267 -16.57 11.58 -5.23
N LYS A 268 -16.70 12.48 -4.24
CA LYS A 268 -15.93 13.73 -4.16
C LYS A 268 -14.63 13.62 -3.38
N GLN A 269 -14.36 12.48 -2.75
CA GLN A 269 -13.18 12.34 -1.91
C GLN A 269 -11.96 11.89 -2.70
N ILE A 270 -10.83 12.47 -2.32
CA ILE A 270 -9.54 12.18 -2.89
C ILE A 270 -8.65 11.68 -1.76
N PHE A 271 -8.06 10.52 -1.97
CA PHE A 271 -7.02 9.98 -1.12
C PHE A 271 -5.72 9.94 -1.92
N GLN A 272 -4.75 10.77 -1.55
CA GLN A 272 -3.44 10.78 -2.18
C GLN A 272 -2.45 10.05 -1.28
N PHE A 273 -1.72 9.09 -1.84
CA PHE A 273 -0.70 8.36 -1.08
C PHE A 273 0.54 8.12 -1.92
N THR A 274 1.67 8.03 -1.24
CA THR A 274 2.95 7.73 -1.87
C THR A 274 3.32 6.28 -1.57
N LEU A 275 3.34 5.45 -2.61
CA LEU A 275 3.75 4.05 -2.56
C LEU A 275 5.28 3.97 -2.67
N PRO A 276 6.00 3.53 -1.62
CA PRO A 276 7.43 3.30 -1.72
C PRO A 276 7.67 2.01 -2.50
N ILE A 277 8.34 2.14 -3.63
CA ILE A 277 8.95 1.04 -4.37
C ILE A 277 10.44 1.05 -4.01
N THR A 278 11.11 -0.10 -4.03
CA THR A 278 12.48 -0.31 -3.51
C THR A 278 13.44 0.87 -3.68
N THR A 279 13.46 1.53 -4.85
CA THR A 279 14.39 2.66 -5.13
C THR A 279 13.70 3.99 -5.42
N PHE A 280 12.38 4.04 -5.56
CA PHE A 280 11.62 5.24 -5.92
C PHE A 280 10.24 5.25 -5.27
N ALA A 281 9.55 6.39 -5.29
CA ALA A 281 8.22 6.50 -4.71
C ALA A 281 7.21 6.95 -5.76
N LEU A 282 6.07 6.27 -5.83
CA LEU A 282 4.97 6.63 -6.74
C LEU A 282 3.88 7.34 -5.94
N THR A 283 3.57 8.59 -6.30
CA THR A 283 2.45 9.30 -5.71
C THR A 283 1.20 9.02 -6.53
N LEU A 284 0.23 8.34 -5.92
CA LEU A 284 -1.01 7.92 -6.54
C LEU A 284 -2.17 8.74 -5.96
N LYS A 285 -3.09 9.13 -6.84
CA LYS A 285 -4.31 9.86 -6.50
C LYS A 285 -5.50 8.94 -6.68
N ILE A 286 -6.12 8.54 -5.57
CA ILE A 286 -7.32 7.70 -5.57
C ILE A 286 -8.53 8.63 -5.46
N THR A 287 -9.36 8.65 -6.48
CA THR A 287 -10.63 9.39 -6.52
C THR A 287 -11.78 8.54 -5.99
N GLN A 288 -12.93 9.17 -5.74
CA GLN A 288 -14.09 8.53 -5.14
C GLN A 288 -13.76 7.76 -3.85
N ALA A 289 -12.81 8.27 -3.07
CA ALA A 289 -12.23 7.52 -1.98
C ALA A 289 -13.27 7.21 -0.90
N GLN A 290 -13.34 5.95 -0.51
CA GLN A 290 -14.16 5.44 0.58
C GLN A 290 -13.27 4.82 1.64
N LEU A 291 -13.65 4.97 2.90
CA LEU A 291 -12.94 4.40 4.03
C LEU A 291 -13.91 3.55 4.84
N GLN A 292 -13.53 2.30 5.10
CA GLN A 292 -14.28 1.37 5.93
C GLN A 292 -13.37 0.65 6.92
N GLY A 293 -13.92 0.09 7.99
CA GLY A 293 -13.17 -0.74 8.94
C GLY A 293 -13.98 -1.13 10.18
N GLU A 294 -13.41 -2.01 10.99
CA GLU A 294 -13.99 -2.47 12.26
C GLU A 294 -13.26 -1.77 13.42
N VAL A 295 -13.97 -0.91 14.17
CA VAL A 295 -13.41 -0.21 15.33
C VAL A 295 -13.57 -1.08 16.57
N ALA A 296 -12.48 -1.28 17.31
CA ALA A 296 -12.55 -1.84 18.64
C ALA A 296 -12.83 -0.74 19.68
N GLY A 297 -13.76 -1.01 20.58
CA GLY A 297 -14.20 -0.07 21.62
C GLY A 297 -15.47 0.69 21.23
N THR A 298 -16.50 0.64 22.07
CA THR A 298 -17.80 1.27 21.80
C THR A 298 -17.85 2.74 22.22
N ALA A 299 -17.00 3.16 23.16
CA ALA A 299 -16.98 4.51 23.72
C ALA A 299 -15.82 5.37 23.21
N THR A 300 -14.68 4.76 22.91
CA THR A 300 -13.48 5.43 22.38
C THR A 300 -13.02 4.73 21.12
N TRP A 301 -12.49 5.50 20.16
CA TRP A 301 -11.81 4.93 19.01
C TRP A 301 -10.40 4.55 19.45
N ASP A 302 -10.20 3.29 19.82
CA ASP A 302 -8.90 2.82 20.32
C ASP A 302 -8.02 2.24 19.21
N ASN A 303 -8.60 1.43 18.34
CA ASN A 303 -7.95 0.87 17.15
C ASN A 303 -8.98 0.53 16.08
N THR A 304 -8.50 0.35 14.84
CA THR A 304 -9.30 -0.17 13.74
C THR A 304 -8.63 -1.39 13.12
N LYS A 305 -9.42 -2.43 12.86
CA LYS A 305 -9.05 -3.66 12.18
C LYS A 305 -9.82 -3.81 10.88
N LYS A 306 -9.30 -4.66 9.99
CA LYS A 306 -9.90 -4.93 8.67
C LYS A 306 -10.28 -3.67 7.90
N GLY A 307 -9.50 -2.60 8.06
CA GLY A 307 -9.76 -1.35 7.39
C GLY A 307 -9.52 -1.49 5.89
N LEU A 308 -10.34 -0.82 5.08
CA LEU A 308 -10.11 -0.68 3.64
C LEU A 308 -10.22 0.80 3.25
N ILE A 309 -9.28 1.27 2.44
CA ILE A 309 -9.38 2.51 1.67
C ILE A 309 -9.62 2.07 0.24
N CYS A 310 -10.77 2.39 -0.30
CA CYS A 310 -11.17 2.02 -1.65
C CYS A 310 -11.32 3.26 -2.52
N GLY A 311 -11.24 3.10 -3.83
CA GLY A 311 -11.62 4.15 -4.77
C GLY A 311 -11.19 3.82 -6.19
N ALA A 312 -11.18 4.84 -7.02
CA ALA A 312 -10.88 4.75 -8.44
C ALA A 312 -9.54 5.42 -8.74
N LEU A 313 -8.64 4.70 -9.39
CA LEU A 313 -7.33 5.18 -9.81
C LEU A 313 -7.32 5.28 -11.34
N ALA A 314 -7.30 6.50 -11.86
CA ALA A 314 -7.26 6.72 -13.30
C ALA A 314 -5.96 6.15 -13.87
N LYS A 315 -6.04 5.43 -14.99
CA LYS A 315 -4.84 4.87 -15.65
C LYS A 315 -3.84 5.98 -16.00
N LYS A 316 -4.36 7.13 -16.44
CA LYS A 316 -3.56 8.33 -16.76
C LYS A 316 -2.75 8.82 -15.55
N ASP A 317 -3.35 8.85 -14.36
CA ASP A 317 -2.66 9.30 -13.13
C ASP A 317 -1.49 8.36 -12.78
N ILE A 318 -1.61 7.05 -13.05
CA ILE A 318 -0.50 6.09 -12.87
C ILE A 318 0.61 6.37 -13.88
N GLU A 319 0.26 6.59 -15.14
CA GLU A 319 1.23 6.89 -16.20
C GLU A 319 1.98 8.20 -15.93
N GLU A 320 1.28 9.23 -15.45
CA GLU A 320 1.88 10.50 -15.02
C GLU A 320 2.77 10.32 -13.79
N ALA A 321 2.37 9.52 -12.82
CA ALA A 321 3.19 9.20 -11.65
C ALA A 321 4.49 8.47 -12.06
N ILE A 322 4.44 7.59 -13.05
CA ILE A 322 5.63 6.93 -13.62
C ILE A 322 6.51 7.93 -14.34
N ASP A 323 5.93 8.84 -15.14
CA ASP A 323 6.71 9.85 -15.86
C ASP A 323 7.45 10.80 -14.92
N ALA A 324 6.86 11.11 -13.77
CA ALA A 324 7.45 12.00 -12.77
C ALA A 324 8.70 11.41 -12.08
N VAL A 325 8.87 10.08 -12.08
CA VAL A 325 10.04 9.42 -11.50
C VAL A 325 11.20 9.47 -12.51
N PRO A 326 12.46 9.75 -12.13
CA PRO A 326 13.59 9.77 -13.07
C PRO A 326 13.81 8.42 -13.78
N ASP A 327 14.25 8.44 -15.05
CA ASP A 327 14.39 7.24 -15.90
C ASP A 327 15.37 6.21 -15.31
N GLU A 328 16.41 6.68 -14.61
CA GLU A 328 17.45 5.83 -14.02
C GLU A 328 16.88 4.87 -12.97
N GLN A 329 15.76 5.26 -12.33
CA GLN A 329 15.08 4.43 -11.33
C GLN A 329 14.38 3.21 -11.96
N PHE A 330 14.09 3.25 -13.26
CA PHE A 330 13.48 2.15 -14.00
C PHE A 330 14.49 1.35 -14.83
N ALA A 331 15.77 1.72 -14.84
CA ALA A 331 16.77 1.07 -15.68
C ALA A 331 16.85 -0.46 -15.44
N SER A 332 16.78 -0.89 -14.17
CA SER A 332 16.75 -2.31 -13.80
C SER A 332 15.46 -3.05 -14.16
N LEU A 333 14.40 -2.30 -14.47
CA LEU A 333 13.07 -2.80 -14.83
C LEU A 333 12.81 -2.74 -16.34
N GLY A 334 13.84 -2.46 -17.15
CA GLY A 334 13.70 -2.31 -18.60
C GLY A 334 13.21 -0.93 -19.07
N GLY A 335 13.16 0.06 -18.17
CA GLY A 335 12.76 1.43 -18.46
C GLY A 335 11.25 1.70 -18.32
N LYS A 336 10.87 2.98 -18.30
CA LYS A 336 9.46 3.42 -18.13
C LYS A 336 8.52 2.83 -19.16
N GLY A 337 8.94 2.74 -20.41
CA GLY A 337 8.10 2.24 -21.51
C GLY A 337 7.63 0.80 -21.29
N VAL A 338 8.49 -0.06 -20.75
CA VAL A 338 8.14 -1.45 -20.41
C VAL A 338 7.11 -1.47 -19.27
N ILE A 339 7.33 -0.67 -18.22
CA ILE A 339 6.42 -0.61 -17.07
C ILE A 339 5.05 -0.05 -17.47
N LYS A 340 5.02 1.02 -18.28
CA LYS A 340 3.78 1.57 -18.83
C LYS A 340 3.06 0.58 -19.74
N GLY A 341 3.78 -0.14 -20.62
CA GLY A 341 3.19 -1.18 -21.46
C GLY A 341 2.64 -2.36 -20.65
N MET A 342 3.33 -2.74 -19.57
CA MET A 342 2.88 -3.77 -18.64
C MET A 342 1.62 -3.33 -17.90
N ILE A 343 1.61 -2.14 -17.30
CA ILE A 343 0.42 -1.59 -16.65
C ILE A 343 -0.72 -1.45 -17.65
N GLY A 344 -0.43 -0.96 -18.86
CA GLY A 344 -1.44 -0.77 -19.88
C GLY A 344 -2.10 -2.05 -20.37
N SER A 345 -1.42 -3.20 -20.29
CA SER A 345 -1.96 -4.51 -20.66
C SER A 345 -2.59 -5.26 -19.49
N MET A 346 -2.09 -5.07 -18.27
CA MET A 346 -2.57 -5.79 -17.07
C MET A 346 -3.67 -5.06 -16.31
N LEU A 347 -3.62 -3.73 -16.28
CA LEU A 347 -4.59 -2.92 -15.56
C LEU A 347 -5.87 -2.78 -16.38
N LYS A 348 -6.85 -3.61 -16.04
CA LYS A 348 -8.20 -3.48 -16.57
C LYS A 348 -8.90 -2.33 -15.86
N THR A 349 -9.33 -1.34 -16.63
CA THR A 349 -10.21 -0.28 -16.13
C THR A 349 -11.63 -0.83 -16.01
N ASP A 350 -12.27 -0.56 -14.88
CA ASP A 350 -13.57 -1.11 -14.50
C ASP A 350 -14.51 -0.06 -13.91
N ILE A 351 -14.02 1.15 -13.63
CA ILE A 351 -14.80 2.26 -13.07
C ILE A 351 -14.84 3.44 -14.07
N ASP A 352 -16.05 3.97 -14.23
CA ASP A 352 -16.35 5.26 -14.87
C ASP A 352 -16.33 6.32 -13.77
N ALA A 353 -15.21 7.03 -13.62
CA ALA A 353 -15.01 7.86 -12.44
C ALA A 353 -15.65 9.25 -12.56
N ASP A 354 -15.90 9.73 -13.78
CA ASP A 354 -16.46 11.06 -14.06
C ASP A 354 -17.89 11.04 -14.62
N GLY A 355 -18.43 9.85 -14.92
CA GLY A 355 -19.80 9.62 -15.37
C GLY A 355 -20.00 9.88 -16.86
N ASP A 356 -18.94 9.83 -17.68
CA ASP A 356 -19.02 10.04 -19.12
C ASP A 356 -19.42 8.79 -19.93
N GLY A 357 -19.56 7.65 -19.24
CA GLY A 357 -19.95 6.36 -19.81
C GLY A 357 -18.78 5.49 -20.25
N PHE A 358 -17.53 5.96 -20.14
CA PHE A 358 -16.32 5.18 -20.38
C PHE A 358 -15.70 4.72 -19.06
N LYS A 359 -14.99 3.58 -19.10
CA LYS A 359 -14.27 3.05 -17.92
C LYS A 359 -12.79 3.32 -18.13
N GLU A 360 -12.26 4.37 -17.52
CA GLU A 360 -10.89 4.87 -17.61
C GLU A 360 -10.11 4.70 -16.30
N SER A 361 -10.82 4.34 -15.24
CA SER A 361 -10.25 4.13 -13.91
C SER A 361 -10.29 2.66 -13.50
N ALA A 362 -9.28 2.24 -12.76
CA ALA A 362 -9.24 0.94 -12.13
C ALA A 362 -9.63 1.05 -10.65
N SER A 363 -10.49 0.15 -10.19
CA SER A 363 -10.80 0.00 -8.78
C SER A 363 -9.56 -0.42 -8.01
N VAL A 364 -9.34 0.20 -6.86
CA VAL A 364 -8.24 -0.08 -5.96
C VAL A 364 -8.76 -0.22 -4.54
N ALA A 365 -8.16 -1.16 -3.80
CA ALA A 365 -8.31 -1.25 -2.37
C ALA A 365 -6.94 -1.29 -1.69
N ILE A 366 -6.82 -0.60 -0.56
CA ILE A 366 -5.66 -0.63 0.34
C ILE A 366 -6.19 -1.07 1.70
N GLN A 367 -5.71 -2.21 2.19
CA GLN A 367 -6.03 -2.67 3.52
C GLN A 367 -5.18 -1.91 4.54
N TRP A 368 -5.81 -1.52 5.64
CA TRP A 368 -5.17 -0.79 6.73
C TRP A 368 -5.63 -1.26 8.10
N GLU A 369 -4.80 -0.97 9.10
CA GLU A 369 -5.15 -1.03 10.51
C GLU A 369 -4.64 0.23 11.19
N SER A 370 -5.24 0.59 12.31
CA SER A 370 -4.72 1.66 13.16
C SER A 370 -4.60 1.26 14.61
N VAL A 371 -3.74 1.99 15.31
CA VAL A 371 -3.58 1.97 16.76
C VAL A 371 -3.64 3.40 17.28
N LYS A 372 -3.83 3.56 18.59
CA LYS A 372 -3.81 4.88 19.21
C LYS A 372 -2.48 5.62 18.95
N GLY A 373 -2.57 6.93 18.75
CA GLY A 373 -1.40 7.80 18.61
C GLY A 373 -1.63 9.17 19.22
N GLN A 374 -0.56 9.97 19.28
CA GLN A 374 -0.62 11.36 19.73
C GLN A 374 0.11 12.26 18.73
N VAL A 375 -0.59 13.24 18.16
CA VAL A 375 0.08 14.34 17.45
C VAL A 375 0.52 15.39 18.46
N THR A 376 1.81 15.74 18.45
CA THR A 376 2.40 16.71 19.38
C THR A 376 2.65 18.07 18.74
N GLY A 377 2.61 18.18 17.41
CA GLY A 377 2.81 19.42 16.69
C GLY A 377 3.09 19.21 15.21
N LEU A 378 3.54 20.28 14.56
CA LEU A 378 4.01 20.22 13.18
C LEU A 378 5.46 19.74 13.12
N THR A 379 5.81 19.03 12.05
CA THR A 379 7.19 18.63 11.77
C THR A 379 8.03 19.89 11.51
N PRO A 380 9.14 20.10 12.23
CA PRO A 380 10.01 21.23 11.97
C PRO A 380 10.65 21.08 10.58
N PRO A 381 10.90 22.19 9.86
CA PRO A 381 11.63 22.13 8.59
C PRO A 381 13.00 21.48 8.81
N LYS A 382 13.35 20.53 7.95
CA LYS A 382 14.69 19.93 7.95
C LYS A 382 15.70 21.03 7.58
N LYS A 383 16.66 21.27 8.46
CA LYS A 383 17.72 22.27 8.27
C LYS A 383 18.72 21.84 7.22
#